data_AF-A0A1B6EKF4-F1
#
_entry.id   AF-A0A1B6EKF4-F1
#
_cell.length_a   1.000
_cell.length_b   1.000
_cell.length_c   1.000
_cell.angle_alpha   90.00
_cell.angle_beta   90.00
_cell.angle_gamma   90.00
#
_symmetry.space_group_name_H-M   'P 1'
#
loop_
_entity.id
_entity.type
_entity.pdbx_description
1 polymer ?
#
loop_
_entity_poly.entity_id
_entity_poly.type
_entity_poly.pdbx_seq_one_letter_code
_entity_poly.pdbx_strand_id
1 'polypeptide(L)'
;KATVIQAYVSDHTGQLCSIYDNDKSQPLTTVIEGRQFSNRNILLLKHLLQKETWKDENGQESAESSYDCFMETLTYNLNIACPNIRKQISKKRKPQIYDYELKLKRDSFLKAKETYTLTGSEQNKIDANIKKKEYDLHLKHLRKQRAADFIKDSDNKSKAMWKLINKERSNNNCGNELYKLNVNGRTIENPATITDHLNSFFVNIANDSLATLKRPDVEVPHTLDDSILGSLFFWPTDNKEVSKIIKTMKTKHSAGPDELSPAIVKTCEEELVQPLVNIINKSLEQGIFPSKLKLA
;
A
#
# COMPACT_ATOMS: atom_id res chain seq x y z
N LYS A 1 -4.15 -1.56 -40.03
CA LYS A 1 -3.03 -0.90 -40.74
C LYS A 1 -1.74 -1.61 -40.38
N ALA A 2 -0.94 -2.06 -41.36
CA ALA A 2 0.35 -2.68 -41.11
C ALA A 2 1.48 -1.73 -41.54
N THR A 3 2.51 -1.60 -40.70
CA THR A 3 3.70 -0.80 -40.98
C THR A 3 4.95 -1.55 -40.56
N VAL A 4 5.99 -1.49 -41.37
CA VAL A 4 7.29 -2.07 -41.03
C VAL A 4 8.06 -1.10 -40.15
N ILE A 5 8.51 -1.57 -38.99
CA ILE A 5 9.33 -0.84 -38.04
C ILE A 5 10.72 -1.46 -38.03
N GLN A 6 11.72 -0.66 -38.39
CA GLN A 6 13.10 -1.03 -38.08
C GLN A 6 13.35 -0.79 -36.59
N ALA A 7 13.08 -1.82 -35.77
CA ALA A 7 13.29 -1.77 -34.33
C ALA A 7 14.78 -1.91 -33.96
N TYR A 8 15.60 -2.44 -34.88
CA TYR A 8 17.05 -2.68 -34.72
C TYR A 8 17.45 -3.57 -33.53
N VAL A 9 16.49 -4.32 -32.97
CA VAL A 9 16.72 -5.27 -31.87
C VAL A 9 17.08 -6.67 -32.40
N SER A 10 16.74 -6.98 -33.66
CA SER A 10 17.06 -8.24 -34.37
C SER A 10 17.51 -7.94 -35.82
N ASP A 11 18.07 -8.97 -36.46
CA ASP A 11 18.32 -9.10 -37.89
C ASP A 11 17.03 -8.98 -38.74
N HIS A 12 15.86 -9.23 -38.16
CA HIS A 12 14.57 -9.03 -38.82
C HIS A 12 13.99 -7.63 -38.58
N THR A 13 13.20 -7.14 -39.54
CA THR A 13 12.38 -5.94 -39.38
C THR A 13 11.13 -6.28 -38.55
N GLY A 14 10.81 -5.46 -37.56
CA GLY A 14 9.57 -5.61 -36.81
C GLY A 14 8.38 -5.26 -37.69
N GLN A 15 7.31 -6.03 -37.62
CA GLN A 15 6.05 -5.69 -38.27
C GLN A 15 5.08 -5.21 -37.20
N LEU A 16 4.59 -3.98 -37.32
CA LEU A 16 3.51 -3.47 -36.48
C LEU A 16 2.21 -3.61 -37.24
N CYS A 17 1.33 -4.48 -36.75
CA CYS A 17 -0.05 -4.55 -37.19
C CYS A 17 -0.95 -3.85 -36.18
N SER A 18 -1.63 -2.79 -36.58
CA SER A 18 -2.66 -2.13 -35.80
C SER A 18 -4.02 -2.64 -36.26
N ILE A 19 -4.70 -3.36 -35.38
CA ILE A 19 -6.09 -3.78 -35.54
C ILE A 19 -6.94 -2.72 -34.81
N TYR A 20 -7.95 -2.20 -35.49
CA TYR A 20 -8.92 -1.30 -34.89
C TYR A 20 -10.04 -2.16 -34.32
N ASP A 21 -10.05 -2.29 -33.00
CA ASP A 21 -11.18 -2.86 -32.29
C ASP A 21 -12.16 -1.72 -31.95
N ASN A 22 -13.41 -1.85 -32.39
CA ASN A 22 -14.47 -0.90 -32.06
C ASN A 22 -15.03 -1.14 -30.65
N ASP A 23 -14.77 -2.32 -30.06
CA ASP A 23 -15.10 -2.63 -28.67
C ASP A 23 -13.90 -2.29 -27.77
N LYS A 24 -13.59 -1.00 -27.67
CA LYS A 24 -12.74 -0.54 -26.57
C LYS A 24 -13.53 -0.65 -25.27
N SER A 25 -13.44 -1.80 -24.61
CA SER A 25 -13.46 -1.80 -23.15
C SER A 25 -12.39 -0.80 -22.73
N GLN A 26 -12.81 0.33 -22.16
CA GLN A 26 -11.85 1.34 -21.72
C GLN A 26 -10.87 0.64 -20.78
N PRO A 27 -9.54 0.87 -20.92
CA PRO A 27 -8.60 0.30 -19.97
C PRO A 27 -9.07 0.73 -18.58
N LEU A 28 -9.45 -0.24 -17.75
CA LEU A 28 -9.89 -0.04 -16.37
C LEU A 28 -8.81 0.80 -15.70
N THR A 29 -9.05 2.11 -15.62
CA THR A 29 -8.11 3.01 -14.98
C THR A 29 -8.30 2.76 -13.51
N THR A 30 -7.28 2.21 -12.85
CA THR A 30 -7.36 1.96 -11.41
C THR A 30 -7.48 3.31 -10.71
N VAL A 31 -8.69 3.61 -10.26
CA VAL A 31 -8.99 4.75 -9.39
C VAL A 31 -8.80 4.25 -7.97
N ILE A 32 -7.88 4.87 -7.23
CA ILE A 32 -7.79 4.66 -5.79
C ILE A 32 -8.46 5.85 -5.12
N GLU A 33 -9.36 5.55 -4.19
CA GLU A 33 -9.96 6.50 -3.27
C GLU A 33 -9.23 6.41 -1.92
N GLY A 34 -8.96 7.57 -1.32
CA GLY A 34 -8.37 7.62 0.01
C GLY A 34 -8.00 9.04 0.42
N ARG A 35 -7.79 9.23 1.72
CA ARG A 35 -7.39 10.52 2.29
C ARG A 35 -6.01 10.96 1.82
N GLN A 36 -5.86 12.26 1.62
CA GLN A 36 -4.56 12.84 1.31
C GLN A 36 -3.74 13.17 2.56
N PHE A 37 -2.85 12.26 2.95
CA PHE A 37 -1.88 12.48 4.02
C PHE A 37 -0.53 13.01 3.50
N SER A 38 -0.52 14.27 3.05
CA SER A 38 0.74 14.98 2.76
C SER A 38 1.32 15.58 4.05
N ASN A 39 2.63 15.84 4.11
CA ASN A 39 3.23 16.51 5.28
C ASN A 39 2.55 17.84 5.59
N ARG A 40 2.19 18.62 4.54
CA ARG A 40 1.45 19.88 4.70
C ARG A 40 0.07 19.65 5.34
N ASN A 41 -0.64 18.60 4.90
CA ASN A 41 -1.98 18.27 5.40
C ASN A 41 -1.92 17.78 6.85
N ILE A 42 -0.92 16.96 7.20
CA ILE A 42 -0.74 16.48 8.58
C ILE A 42 -0.38 17.65 9.51
N LEU A 43 0.46 18.58 9.07
CA LEU A 43 0.75 19.80 9.86
C LEU A 43 -0.48 20.69 10.01
N LEU A 44 -1.32 20.79 8.97
CA LEU A 44 -2.60 21.49 9.08
C LEU A 44 -3.53 20.81 10.08
N LEU A 45 -3.62 19.46 10.06
CA LEU A 45 -4.39 18.70 11.04
C LEU A 45 -3.91 18.98 12.46
N LYS A 46 -2.60 18.92 12.70
CA LYS A 46 -1.98 19.24 13.98
C LYS A 46 -2.39 20.63 14.46
N HIS A 47 -2.29 21.63 13.59
CA HIS A 47 -2.68 23.01 13.90
C HIS A 47 -4.16 23.19 14.21
N LEU A 48 -5.04 22.44 13.53
CA LEU A 48 -6.48 22.46 13.82
C LEU A 48 -6.78 21.82 15.17
N LEU A 49 -6.23 20.64 15.43
CA LEU A 49 -6.41 19.94 16.72
C LEU A 49 -5.86 20.74 17.91
N GLN A 50 -4.77 21.50 17.70
CA GLN A 50 -4.23 22.38 18.74
C GLN A 50 -5.20 23.50 19.15
N LYS A 51 -6.12 23.89 18.27
CA LYS A 51 -7.15 24.91 18.56
C LYS A 51 -8.37 24.32 19.24
N GLU A 52 -8.52 23.01 19.25
CA GLU A 52 -9.64 22.35 19.90
C GLU A 52 -9.48 22.41 21.41
N THR A 53 -10.59 22.69 22.10
CA THR A 53 -10.61 22.77 23.57
C THR A 53 -11.05 21.46 24.22
N TRP A 54 -11.60 20.52 23.43
CA TRP A 54 -12.08 19.21 23.87
C TRP A 54 -13.09 19.27 25.03
N LYS A 55 -13.77 20.41 25.20
CA LYS A 55 -14.72 20.64 26.31
C LYS A 55 -15.96 19.77 26.20
N ASP A 56 -16.44 19.54 24.97
CA ASP A 56 -17.65 18.79 24.72
C ASP A 56 -17.49 17.30 25.08
N GLU A 57 -16.28 16.74 24.96
CA GLU A 57 -15.94 15.38 25.41
C GLU A 57 -15.86 15.28 26.94
N ASN A 58 -15.28 16.30 27.56
CA ASN A 58 -15.12 16.35 29.01
C ASN A 58 -16.47 16.43 29.72
N GLY A 59 -17.45 17.11 29.11
CA GLY A 59 -18.81 17.28 29.62
C GLY A 59 -19.74 16.07 29.48
N GLN A 60 -19.36 15.02 28.73
CA GLN A 60 -20.23 13.85 28.56
C GLN A 60 -20.29 12.96 29.80
N GLU A 61 -21.46 12.40 30.10
CA GLU A 61 -21.65 11.53 31.26
C GLU A 61 -21.07 10.12 31.07
N SER A 62 -21.03 9.60 29.84
CA SER A 62 -20.58 8.23 29.56
C SER A 62 -19.26 8.16 28.77
N ALA A 63 -18.52 7.07 28.94
CA ALA A 63 -17.33 6.77 28.16
C ALA A 63 -17.64 6.60 26.66
N GLU A 64 -18.79 6.02 26.32
CA GLU A 64 -19.26 5.85 24.93
C GLU A 64 -19.48 7.23 24.28
N SER A 65 -20.27 8.09 24.91
CA SER A 65 -20.56 9.44 24.40
C SER A 65 -19.31 10.32 24.34
N SER A 66 -18.40 10.19 25.31
CA SER A 66 -17.11 10.91 25.30
C SER A 66 -16.27 10.50 24.08
N TYR A 67 -16.19 9.20 23.78
CA TYR A 67 -15.47 8.70 22.62
C TYR A 67 -16.14 9.07 21.29
N ASP A 68 -17.47 9.09 21.25
CA ASP A 68 -18.22 9.51 20.06
C ASP A 68 -17.97 10.98 19.71
N CYS A 69 -18.05 11.87 20.71
CA CYS A 69 -17.75 13.30 20.54
C CYS A 69 -16.30 13.52 20.08
N PHE A 70 -15.37 12.72 20.61
CA PHE A 70 -13.98 12.70 20.16
C PHE A 70 -13.82 12.32 18.70
N MET A 71 -14.43 11.20 18.31
CA MET A 71 -14.36 10.75 16.94
C MET A 71 -15.04 11.72 15.98
N GLU A 72 -16.13 12.39 16.38
CA GLU A 72 -16.78 13.42 15.58
C GLU A 72 -15.86 14.62 15.34
N THR A 73 -15.28 15.17 16.41
CA THR A 73 -14.35 16.31 16.33
C THR A 73 -13.11 15.99 15.52
N LEU A 74 -12.54 14.80 15.74
CA LEU A 74 -11.38 14.31 15.01
C LEU A 74 -11.70 14.07 13.53
N THR A 75 -12.85 13.47 13.22
CA THR A 75 -13.29 13.21 11.86
C THR A 75 -13.57 14.51 11.11
N TYR A 76 -14.17 15.50 11.76
CA TYR A 76 -14.40 16.84 11.20
C TYR A 76 -13.07 17.49 10.79
N ASN A 77 -12.09 17.52 11.69
CA ASN A 77 -10.78 18.09 11.43
C ASN A 77 -10.00 17.29 10.37
N LEU A 78 -10.14 15.95 10.35
CA LEU A 78 -9.60 15.10 9.31
C LEU A 78 -10.19 15.39 7.93
N ASN A 79 -11.51 15.62 7.84
CA ASN A 79 -12.16 15.95 6.57
C ASN A 79 -11.69 17.30 6.00
N ILE A 80 -11.37 18.27 6.87
CA ILE A 80 -10.83 19.56 6.46
C ILE A 80 -9.36 19.43 6.01
N ALA A 81 -8.51 18.83 6.85
CA ALA A 81 -7.07 18.81 6.60
C ALA A 81 -6.66 17.75 5.56
N CYS A 82 -7.31 16.58 5.61
CA CYS A 82 -6.99 15.38 4.85
C CYS A 82 -8.24 14.86 4.10
N PRO A 83 -8.73 15.60 3.09
CA PRO A 83 -9.94 15.21 2.37
C PRO A 83 -9.75 13.91 1.57
N ASN A 84 -10.85 13.20 1.37
CA ASN A 84 -10.91 12.04 0.49
C ASN A 84 -10.81 12.49 -0.96
N ILE A 85 -9.84 11.93 -1.68
CA ILE A 85 -9.62 12.24 -3.08
C ILE A 85 -9.51 10.99 -3.92
N ARG A 86 -10.00 11.10 -5.16
CA ARG A 86 -9.87 10.07 -6.18
C ARG A 86 -8.62 10.33 -6.99
N LYS A 87 -7.68 9.38 -6.96
CA LYS A 87 -6.46 9.46 -7.77
C LYS A 87 -6.52 8.40 -8.85
N GLN A 88 -6.40 8.85 -10.10
CA GLN A 88 -6.14 7.97 -11.22
C GLN A 88 -4.66 7.58 -11.23
N ILE A 89 -4.38 6.29 -11.18
CA ILE A 89 -3.01 5.81 -11.35
C ILE A 89 -2.70 5.78 -12.84
N SER A 90 -1.83 6.70 -13.27
CA SER A 90 -1.25 6.63 -14.61
C SER A 90 -0.04 5.69 -14.64
N LYS A 91 0.14 4.98 -15.76
CA LYS A 91 1.35 4.19 -16.00
C LYS A 91 2.55 5.13 -16.05
N LYS A 92 3.47 5.02 -15.08
CA LYS A 92 4.73 5.77 -15.10
C LYS A 92 5.53 5.41 -16.36
N ARG A 93 5.88 6.41 -17.17
CA ARG A 93 6.77 6.21 -18.32
C ARG A 93 8.13 5.73 -17.83
N LYS A 94 8.72 4.75 -18.53
CA LYS A 94 10.09 4.31 -18.23
C LYS A 94 11.03 5.48 -18.52
N PRO A 95 11.89 5.89 -17.57
CA PRO A 95 12.85 6.96 -17.83
C PRO A 95 13.81 6.54 -18.94
N GLN A 96 13.96 7.40 -19.95
CA GLN A 96 14.83 7.12 -21.09
C GLN A 96 16.30 7.38 -20.73
N ILE A 97 17.20 6.54 -21.26
CA ILE A 97 18.64 6.76 -21.12
C ILE A 97 19.07 7.77 -22.19
N TYR A 98 19.16 9.04 -21.81
CA TYR A 98 19.81 10.07 -22.61
C TYR A 98 21.31 10.13 -22.27
N ASP A 99 22.14 9.86 -23.27
CA ASP A 99 23.60 10.01 -23.24
C ASP A 99 24.06 10.36 -24.66
N TYR A 100 24.92 11.37 -24.79
CA TYR A 100 25.35 11.88 -26.09
C TYR A 100 26.24 10.88 -26.81
N GLU A 101 27.20 10.26 -26.11
CA GLU A 101 28.08 9.26 -26.68
C GLU A 101 27.32 7.99 -27.12
N LEU A 102 26.34 7.56 -26.33
CA LEU A 102 25.46 6.45 -26.68
C LEU A 102 24.71 6.72 -27.98
N LYS A 103 24.25 7.97 -28.18
CA LYS A 103 23.58 8.39 -29.41
C LYS A 103 24.54 8.33 -30.60
N LEU A 104 25.77 8.85 -30.46
CA LEU A 104 26.78 8.76 -31.52
C LEU A 104 27.12 7.31 -31.89
N LYS A 105 27.32 6.44 -30.90
CA LYS A 105 27.59 5.01 -31.11
C LYS A 105 26.42 4.31 -31.79
N ARG A 106 25.18 4.66 -31.41
CA ARG A 106 23.98 4.17 -32.09
C ARG A 106 23.95 4.61 -33.55
N ASP A 107 24.17 5.89 -33.82
CA ASP A 107 24.11 6.43 -35.18
C ASP A 107 25.22 5.83 -36.07
N SER A 108 26.41 5.61 -35.51
CA SER A 108 27.52 4.91 -36.19
C SER A 108 27.16 3.46 -36.54
N PHE A 109 26.57 2.72 -35.59
CA PHE A 109 26.06 1.37 -35.83
C PHE A 109 24.97 1.35 -36.92
N LEU A 110 24.02 2.29 -36.87
CA LEU A 110 22.93 2.37 -37.85
C LEU A 110 23.48 2.61 -39.26
N LYS A 111 24.41 3.55 -39.42
CA LYS A 111 25.08 3.80 -40.71
C LYS A 111 25.80 2.56 -41.24
N ALA A 112 26.58 1.87 -40.39
CA ALA A 112 27.29 0.66 -40.80
C ALA A 112 26.34 -0.48 -41.21
N LYS A 113 25.23 -0.64 -40.47
CA LYS A 113 24.19 -1.63 -40.79
C LYS A 113 23.50 -1.32 -42.12
N GLU A 114 23.20 -0.04 -42.38
CA GLU A 114 22.63 0.40 -43.65
C GLU A 114 23.59 0.10 -44.81
N THR A 115 24.88 0.46 -44.67
CA THR A 115 25.91 0.14 -45.68
C THR A 115 26.00 -1.36 -45.94
N TYR A 116 25.97 -2.21 -44.91
CA TYR A 116 25.93 -3.66 -45.09
C TYR A 116 24.68 -4.13 -45.83
N THR A 117 23.51 -3.57 -45.48
CA THR A 117 22.23 -3.93 -46.13
C THR A 117 22.24 -3.58 -47.61
N LEU A 118 22.90 -2.48 -47.99
CA LEU A 118 23.02 -2.03 -49.38
C LEU A 118 24.07 -2.80 -50.18
N THR A 119 25.20 -3.17 -49.58
CA THR A 119 26.31 -3.79 -50.32
C THR A 119 26.40 -5.30 -50.22
N GLY A 120 25.83 -5.91 -49.17
CA GLY A 120 25.93 -7.35 -48.89
C GLY A 120 27.35 -7.87 -48.57
N SER A 121 28.36 -6.99 -48.45
CA SER A 121 29.75 -7.38 -48.24
C SER A 121 30.01 -7.90 -46.81
N GLU A 122 30.76 -9.00 -46.70
CA GLU A 122 31.22 -9.55 -45.41
C GLU A 122 32.06 -8.54 -44.60
N GLN A 123 32.79 -7.65 -45.26
CA GLN A 123 33.58 -6.63 -44.57
C GLN A 123 32.70 -5.59 -43.86
N ASN A 124 31.60 -5.20 -44.51
CA ASN A 124 30.62 -4.28 -43.92
C ASN A 124 29.80 -4.95 -42.80
N LYS A 125 29.59 -6.27 -42.89
CA LYS A 125 28.97 -7.07 -41.82
C LYS A 125 29.84 -7.08 -40.56
N ILE A 126 31.15 -7.26 -40.71
CA ILE A 126 32.11 -7.23 -39.61
C ILE A 126 32.11 -5.84 -38.95
N ASP A 127 32.18 -4.76 -39.74
CA ASP A 127 32.12 -3.38 -39.22
C ASP A 127 30.82 -3.09 -38.46
N ALA A 128 29.67 -3.48 -39.02
CA ALA A 128 28.37 -3.33 -38.35
C ALA A 128 28.30 -4.10 -37.02
N ASN A 129 28.87 -5.31 -36.95
CA ASN A 129 28.91 -6.11 -35.73
C ASN A 129 29.83 -5.51 -34.66
N ILE A 130 30.98 -4.95 -35.04
CA ILE A 130 31.89 -4.26 -34.12
C ILE A 130 31.18 -3.05 -33.51
N LYS A 131 30.59 -2.19 -34.33
CA LYS A 131 29.87 -0.99 -33.87
C LYS A 131 28.64 -1.34 -33.03
N LYS A 132 27.94 -2.43 -33.35
CA LYS A 132 26.85 -2.97 -32.51
C LYS A 132 27.37 -3.34 -31.13
N LYS A 133 28.48 -4.07 -31.06
CA LYS A 133 29.10 -4.50 -29.80
C LYS A 133 29.52 -3.30 -28.95
N GLU A 134 30.12 -2.27 -29.56
CA GLU A 134 30.49 -1.03 -28.86
C GLU A 134 29.27 -0.31 -28.28
N TYR A 135 28.20 -0.19 -29.06
CA TYR A 135 26.93 0.38 -28.61
C TYR A 135 26.33 -0.41 -27.45
N ASP A 136 26.24 -1.74 -27.56
CA ASP A 136 25.65 -2.60 -26.54
C ASP A 136 26.45 -2.58 -25.23
N LEU A 137 27.80 -2.58 -25.32
CA LEU A 137 28.68 -2.45 -24.16
C LEU A 137 28.51 -1.10 -23.46
N HIS A 138 28.45 -0.01 -24.23
CA HIS A 138 28.23 1.34 -23.69
C HIS A 138 26.86 1.45 -23.01
N LEU A 139 25.81 0.92 -23.62
CA LEU A 139 24.47 0.87 -23.03
C LEU A 139 24.45 0.07 -21.72
N LYS A 140 25.13 -1.08 -21.69
CA LYS A 140 25.27 -1.91 -20.48
C LYS A 140 26.01 -1.15 -19.37
N HIS A 141 27.08 -0.44 -19.71
CA HIS A 141 27.83 0.38 -18.77
C HIS A 141 26.94 1.48 -18.15
N LEU A 142 26.24 2.26 -18.98
CA LEU A 142 25.34 3.33 -18.51
C LEU A 142 24.20 2.81 -17.63
N ARG A 143 23.63 1.65 -17.95
CA ARG A 143 22.62 1.00 -17.10
C ARG A 143 23.18 0.63 -15.73
N LYS A 144 24.39 0.05 -15.69
CA LYS A 144 25.07 -0.33 -14.45
C LYS A 144 25.40 0.90 -13.60
N GLN A 145 25.94 1.95 -14.22
CA GLN A 145 26.30 3.19 -13.54
C GLN A 145 25.08 3.85 -12.90
N ARG A 146 23.99 4.04 -13.65
CA ARG A 146 22.75 4.61 -13.10
C ARG A 146 22.15 3.80 -11.96
N ALA A 147 22.23 2.47 -12.05
CA ALA A 147 21.78 1.61 -10.96
C ALA A 147 22.63 1.85 -9.70
N ALA A 148 23.95 1.94 -9.84
CA ALA A 148 24.86 2.22 -8.74
C ALA A 148 24.62 3.62 -8.13
N ASP A 149 24.49 4.65 -8.96
CA ASP A 149 24.22 6.03 -8.54
C ASP A 149 22.88 6.11 -7.80
N PHE A 150 21.82 5.49 -8.34
CA PHE A 150 20.51 5.43 -7.69
C PHE A 150 20.55 4.80 -6.29
N ILE A 151 21.37 3.76 -6.08
CA ILE A 151 21.54 3.14 -4.75
C ILE A 151 22.38 4.05 -3.85
N LYS A 152 23.45 4.64 -4.39
CA LYS A 152 24.38 5.51 -3.66
C LYS A 152 23.68 6.76 -3.12
N ASP A 153 22.87 7.40 -3.95
CA ASP A 153 22.21 8.68 -3.66
C ASP A 153 20.91 8.52 -2.85
N SER A 154 20.52 7.28 -2.50
CA SER A 154 19.30 7.02 -1.74
C SER A 154 19.51 7.08 -0.23
N ASP A 155 18.58 7.72 0.47
CA ASP A 155 18.56 7.74 1.95
C ASP A 155 18.42 6.33 2.55
N ASN A 156 17.73 5.42 1.85
CA ASN A 156 17.54 4.03 2.27
C ASN A 156 18.02 3.06 1.18
N LYS A 157 19.26 2.60 1.32
CA LYS A 157 19.93 1.73 0.33
C LYS A 157 19.25 0.39 0.14
N SER A 158 18.76 -0.24 1.21
CA SER A 158 18.05 -1.51 1.12
C SER A 158 16.75 -1.36 0.32
N LYS A 159 15.97 -0.32 0.62
CA LYS A 159 14.74 -0.02 -0.11
C LYS A 159 15.00 0.35 -1.57
N ALA A 160 16.07 1.08 -1.87
CA ALA A 160 16.48 1.40 -3.24
C ALA A 160 16.90 0.14 -4.02
N MET A 161 17.69 -0.74 -3.40
CA MET A 161 18.06 -2.04 -3.96
C MET A 161 16.83 -2.87 -4.32
N TRP A 162 15.91 -3.05 -3.38
CA TRP A 162 14.66 -3.79 -3.60
C TRP A 162 13.78 -3.16 -4.67
N LYS A 163 13.72 -1.82 -4.75
CA LYS A 163 13.04 -1.13 -5.86
C LYS A 163 13.66 -1.46 -7.22
N LEU A 164 14.98 -1.52 -7.32
CA LEU A 164 15.67 -1.87 -8.56
C LEU A 164 15.40 -3.33 -8.95
N ILE A 165 15.53 -4.26 -8.00
CA ILE A 165 15.24 -5.69 -8.22
C ILE A 165 13.79 -5.87 -8.69
N ASN A 166 12.82 -5.26 -8.00
CA ASN A 166 11.40 -5.37 -8.35
C ASN A 166 11.07 -4.73 -9.71
N LYS A 167 11.86 -3.74 -10.16
CA LYS A 167 11.69 -3.14 -11.48
C LYS A 167 12.19 -4.05 -12.61
N GLU A 168 13.28 -4.78 -12.38
CA GLU A 168 13.87 -5.70 -13.36
C GLU A 168 13.17 -7.07 -13.38
N ARG A 169 12.56 -7.47 -12.26
CA ARG A 169 11.69 -8.64 -12.22
C ARG A 169 10.48 -8.39 -13.12
N SER A 170 10.17 -9.32 -14.03
CA SER A 170 8.92 -9.23 -14.78
C SER A 170 7.78 -9.32 -13.77
N ASN A 171 6.91 -8.31 -13.75
CA ASN A 171 5.63 -8.42 -13.06
C ASN A 171 4.81 -9.46 -13.82
N ASN A 172 4.98 -10.73 -13.49
CA ASN A 172 4.00 -11.77 -13.77
C ASN A 172 2.81 -11.61 -12.81
N ASN A 173 2.41 -10.37 -12.53
CA ASN A 173 1.12 -10.09 -11.94
C ASN A 173 0.10 -10.27 -13.06
N CYS A 174 -0.18 -11.54 -13.39
CA CYS A 174 -1.56 -11.89 -13.67
C CYS A 174 -2.33 -11.36 -12.46
N GLY A 175 -3.29 -10.46 -12.67
CA GLY A 175 -4.02 -9.86 -11.57
C GLY A 175 -4.62 -10.98 -10.72
N ASN A 176 -4.03 -11.25 -9.55
CA ASN A 176 -4.59 -12.15 -8.55
C ASN A 176 -5.76 -11.43 -7.85
N GLU A 177 -6.61 -10.76 -8.61
CA GLU A 177 -7.90 -10.33 -8.13
C GLU A 177 -8.74 -11.61 -8.09
N LEU A 178 -9.14 -12.03 -6.89
CA LEU A 178 -10.00 -13.20 -6.74
C LEU A 178 -11.40 -12.80 -7.21
N TYR A 179 -11.65 -12.91 -8.52
CA TYR A 179 -12.93 -12.55 -9.14
C TYR A 179 -13.97 -13.65 -9.03
N LYS A 180 -13.57 -14.86 -8.65
CA LYS A 180 -14.41 -16.05 -8.56
C LYS A 180 -14.05 -16.91 -7.35
N LEU A 181 -15.04 -17.28 -6.55
CA LEU A 181 -14.93 -18.30 -5.50
C LEU A 181 -15.89 -19.45 -5.82
N ASN A 182 -15.39 -20.68 -5.86
CA ASN A 182 -16.27 -21.86 -5.97
C ASN A 182 -16.56 -22.40 -4.58
N VAL A 183 -17.83 -22.34 -4.18
CA VAL A 183 -18.33 -22.89 -2.93
C VAL A 183 -19.34 -23.97 -3.27
N ASN A 184 -19.07 -25.21 -2.90
CA ASN A 184 -19.99 -26.35 -3.07
C ASN A 184 -20.55 -26.48 -4.50
N GLY A 185 -19.72 -26.22 -5.52
CA GLY A 185 -20.10 -26.29 -6.93
C GLY A 185 -20.76 -25.03 -7.49
N ARG A 186 -20.99 -23.99 -6.69
CA ARG A 186 -21.52 -22.69 -7.13
C ARG A 186 -20.39 -21.68 -7.24
N THR A 187 -20.28 -21.04 -8.41
CA THR A 187 -19.32 -19.96 -8.63
C THR A 187 -19.94 -18.63 -8.19
N ILE A 188 -19.29 -17.98 -7.23
CA ILE A 188 -19.63 -16.67 -6.70
C ILE A 188 -18.68 -15.65 -7.33
N GLU A 189 -19.23 -14.60 -7.92
CA GLU A 189 -18.47 -13.55 -8.63
C GLU A 189 -18.55 -12.18 -7.94
N ASN A 190 -19.52 -11.99 -7.03
CA ASN A 190 -19.69 -10.71 -6.35
C ASN A 190 -18.70 -10.59 -5.18
N PRO A 191 -17.82 -9.56 -5.17
CA PRO A 191 -16.78 -9.40 -4.13
C PRO A 191 -17.32 -9.36 -2.70
N ALA A 192 -18.45 -8.69 -2.46
CA ALA A 192 -19.03 -8.60 -1.10
C ALA A 192 -19.44 -9.98 -0.60
N THR A 193 -20.13 -10.75 -1.45
CA THR A 193 -20.57 -12.11 -1.10
C THR A 193 -19.40 -13.08 -0.95
N ILE A 194 -18.31 -12.89 -1.70
CA ILE A 194 -17.07 -13.65 -1.53
C ILE A 194 -16.47 -13.35 -0.15
N THR A 195 -16.38 -12.07 0.24
CA THR A 195 -15.87 -11.65 1.54
C THR A 195 -16.71 -12.20 2.68
N ASP A 196 -18.04 -12.11 2.60
CA ASP A 196 -18.95 -12.63 3.62
C ASP A 196 -18.81 -14.14 3.78
N HIS A 197 -18.66 -14.87 2.67
CA HIS A 197 -18.45 -16.31 2.70
C HIS A 197 -17.09 -16.66 3.32
N LEU A 198 -16.02 -15.96 2.97
CA LEU A 198 -14.70 -16.16 3.57
C LEU A 198 -14.74 -15.86 5.07
N ASN A 199 -15.37 -14.76 5.48
CA ASN A 199 -15.50 -14.39 6.89
C ASN A 199 -16.27 -15.47 7.65
N SER A 200 -17.43 -15.87 7.14
CA SER A 200 -18.25 -16.93 7.73
C SER A 200 -17.49 -18.26 7.84
N PHE A 201 -16.73 -18.64 6.81
CA PHE A 201 -15.90 -19.84 6.84
C PHE A 201 -14.82 -19.77 7.91
N PHE A 202 -14.02 -18.70 7.96
CA PHE A 202 -12.90 -18.62 8.92
C PHE A 202 -13.34 -18.39 10.37
N VAL A 203 -14.48 -17.73 10.60
CA VAL A 203 -15.08 -17.61 11.94
C VAL A 203 -15.57 -18.97 12.43
N ASN A 204 -16.20 -19.76 11.55
CA ASN A 204 -16.86 -21.00 11.95
C ASN A 204 -15.98 -22.25 11.84
N ILE A 205 -14.87 -22.23 11.08
CA ILE A 205 -14.05 -23.42 10.81
C ILE A 205 -13.60 -24.12 12.09
N ALA A 206 -13.28 -23.37 13.14
CA ALA A 206 -12.89 -23.94 14.43
C ALA A 206 -14.08 -24.67 15.08
N ASN A 207 -15.26 -24.04 15.12
CA ASN A 207 -16.47 -24.64 15.69
C ASN A 207 -16.92 -25.86 14.87
N ASP A 208 -16.91 -25.77 13.55
CA ASP A 208 -17.30 -26.86 12.64
C ASP A 208 -16.33 -28.05 12.75
N SER A 209 -15.03 -27.77 12.87
CA SER A 209 -13.99 -28.78 13.10
C SER A 209 -14.12 -29.44 14.47
N LEU A 210 -14.52 -28.66 15.49
CA LEU A 210 -14.75 -29.19 16.83
C LEU A 210 -16.04 -30.01 16.92
N ALA A 211 -17.11 -29.61 16.21
CA ALA A 211 -18.38 -30.33 16.15
C ALA A 211 -18.25 -31.69 15.44
N THR A 212 -17.31 -31.81 14.50
CA THR A 212 -17.01 -33.09 13.82
C THR A 212 -16.16 -34.04 14.67
N LEU A 213 -15.46 -33.53 15.68
CA LEU A 213 -14.76 -34.35 16.65
C LEU A 213 -15.76 -34.85 17.69
N LYS A 214 -16.10 -36.15 17.64
CA LYS A 214 -16.80 -36.84 18.75
C LYS A 214 -15.87 -36.83 19.97
N ARG A 215 -15.96 -35.80 20.80
CA ARG A 215 -15.29 -35.82 22.10
C ARG A 215 -15.98 -36.87 22.97
N PRO A 216 -15.25 -37.76 23.66
CA PRO A 216 -15.83 -38.46 24.79
C PRO A 216 -16.31 -37.42 25.80
N ASP A 217 -17.50 -37.63 26.38
CA ASP A 217 -18.01 -36.87 27.52
C ASP A 217 -17.03 -37.04 28.68
N VAL A 218 -15.98 -36.23 28.69
CA VAL A 218 -15.21 -35.97 29.88
C VAL A 218 -15.91 -34.80 30.52
N GLU A 219 -16.71 -35.07 31.54
CA GLU A 219 -17.18 -34.06 32.49
C GLU A 219 -15.93 -33.38 33.05
N VAL A 220 -15.56 -32.25 32.45
CA VAL A 220 -14.60 -31.35 33.06
C VAL A 220 -15.33 -30.79 34.27
N PRO A 221 -14.82 -30.94 35.50
CA PRO A 221 -15.43 -30.33 36.66
C PRO A 221 -15.44 -28.82 36.42
N HIS A 222 -16.60 -28.27 36.08
CA HIS A 222 -16.83 -26.83 36.13
C HIS A 222 -16.99 -26.43 37.59
N THR A 223 -15.94 -26.63 38.37
CA THR A 223 -15.69 -25.86 39.58
C THR A 223 -14.63 -24.83 39.19
N LEU A 224 -15.04 -23.84 38.39
CA LEU A 224 -14.47 -22.52 38.61
C LEU A 224 -15.03 -22.12 39.97
N ASP A 225 -14.22 -22.34 40.98
CA ASP A 225 -14.44 -21.81 42.31
C ASP A 225 -14.78 -20.33 42.12
N ASP A 226 -16.00 -19.90 42.48
CA ASP A 226 -16.48 -18.51 42.42
C ASP A 226 -15.67 -17.57 43.35
N SER A 227 -14.51 -18.03 43.83
CA SER A 227 -13.67 -17.42 44.85
C SER A 227 -12.70 -16.36 44.32
N ILE A 228 -12.63 -16.11 43.00
CA ILE A 228 -11.93 -14.92 42.49
C ILE A 228 -12.92 -13.76 42.38
N LEU A 229 -13.49 -13.37 43.52
CA LEU A 229 -14.07 -12.05 43.74
C LEU A 229 -12.92 -11.04 43.96
N GLY A 230 -11.95 -11.05 43.05
CA GLY A 230 -10.85 -10.11 43.03
C GLY A 230 -11.38 -8.77 42.55
N SER A 231 -11.60 -7.83 43.47
CA SER A 231 -11.89 -6.44 43.12
C SER A 231 -10.75 -5.89 42.26
N LEU A 232 -11.02 -5.62 40.98
CA LEU A 232 -10.07 -5.04 40.05
C LEU A 232 -10.11 -3.52 40.21
N PHE A 233 -9.06 -2.95 40.79
CA PHE A 233 -8.91 -1.51 40.94
C PHE A 233 -7.85 -1.00 39.97
N PHE A 234 -8.19 0.05 39.22
CA PHE A 234 -7.27 0.74 38.34
C PHE A 234 -6.91 2.10 38.94
N TRP A 235 -5.63 2.46 38.83
CA TRP A 235 -5.22 3.83 39.02
C TRP A 235 -5.55 4.63 37.75
N PRO A 236 -6.06 5.87 37.87
CA PRO A 236 -6.26 6.73 36.71
C PRO A 236 -4.94 6.91 35.96
N THR A 237 -5.00 6.82 34.63
CA THR A 237 -3.87 7.12 33.75
C THR A 237 -3.62 8.62 33.67
N ASP A 238 -2.44 9.01 33.21
CA ASP A 238 -2.04 10.39 33.03
C ASP A 238 -1.47 10.67 31.64
N ASN A 239 -1.27 11.96 31.35
CA ASN A 239 -0.72 12.40 30.08
C ASN A 239 0.68 11.83 29.78
N LYS A 240 1.50 11.56 30.81
CA LYS A 240 2.87 11.05 30.64
C LYS A 240 2.84 9.59 30.21
N GLU A 241 1.98 8.79 30.84
CA GLU A 241 1.78 7.38 30.51
C GLU A 241 1.27 7.24 29.08
N VAL A 242 0.18 7.94 28.73
CA VAL A 242 -0.41 7.88 27.38
C VAL A 242 0.57 8.41 26.32
N SER A 243 1.26 9.52 26.59
CA SER A 243 2.34 10.05 25.71
C SER A 243 3.43 9.00 25.47
N LYS A 244 3.90 8.33 26.52
CA LYS A 244 4.92 7.28 26.41
C LYS A 244 4.41 6.11 25.57
N ILE A 245 3.17 5.67 25.78
CA ILE A 245 2.55 4.61 24.99
C ILE A 245 2.52 5.03 23.51
N ILE A 246 2.01 6.21 23.17
CA ILE A 246 1.96 6.71 21.79
C ILE A 246 3.35 6.73 21.15
N LYS A 247 4.36 7.25 21.86
CA LYS A 247 5.75 7.31 21.38
C LYS A 247 6.34 5.92 21.09
N THR A 248 6.02 4.93 21.92
CA THR A 248 6.52 3.55 21.78
C THR A 248 5.83 2.72 20.70
N MET A 249 4.66 3.16 20.20
CA MET A 249 3.98 2.47 19.10
C MET A 249 4.90 2.28 17.89
N LYS A 250 4.77 1.19 17.14
CA LYS A 250 5.53 1.04 15.90
C LYS A 250 5.02 2.06 14.86
N THR A 251 5.91 2.87 14.29
CA THR A 251 5.53 3.83 13.24
C THR A 251 5.13 3.08 11.98
N LYS A 252 3.82 2.91 11.79
CA LYS A 252 3.19 2.29 10.61
C LYS A 252 2.30 3.32 9.92
N HIS A 253 2.10 3.14 8.61
CA HIS A 253 1.25 3.99 7.78
C HIS A 253 -0.08 3.31 7.39
N SER A 254 -0.25 2.02 7.73
CA SER A 254 -1.54 1.36 7.65
C SER A 254 -2.47 1.95 8.72
N ALA A 255 -3.71 2.23 8.33
CA ALA A 255 -4.76 2.73 9.21
C ALA A 255 -5.82 1.64 9.46
N GLY A 256 -6.54 1.77 10.58
CA GLY A 256 -7.70 0.94 10.87
C GLY A 256 -8.99 1.52 10.27
N PRO A 257 -10.15 1.07 10.75
CA PRO A 257 -11.47 1.61 10.39
C PRO A 257 -11.63 3.11 10.68
N ASP A 258 -10.83 3.64 11.61
CA ASP A 258 -10.75 5.04 11.99
C ASP A 258 -9.95 5.92 11.00
N GLU A 259 -9.38 5.32 9.95
CA GLU A 259 -8.57 5.97 8.93
C GLU A 259 -7.29 6.66 9.48
N LEU A 260 -6.95 6.41 10.75
CA LEU A 260 -5.78 6.96 11.44
C LEU A 260 -4.66 5.93 11.54
N SER A 261 -3.48 6.32 11.06
CA SER A 261 -2.29 5.48 11.19
C SER A 261 -1.50 5.85 12.45
N PRO A 262 -0.76 4.90 13.07
CA PRO A 262 0.12 5.21 14.19
C PRO A 262 1.12 6.35 13.91
N ALA A 263 1.53 6.54 12.66
CA ALA A 263 2.37 7.67 12.27
C ALA A 263 1.67 9.04 12.45
N ILE A 264 0.37 9.12 12.15
CA ILE A 264 -0.41 10.36 12.33
C ILE A 264 -0.64 10.62 13.81
N VAL A 265 -1.03 9.60 14.58
CA VAL A 265 -1.23 9.70 16.04
C VAL A 265 0.03 10.20 16.73
N LYS A 266 1.20 9.67 16.37
CA LYS A 266 2.49 10.19 16.88
C LYS A 266 2.77 11.64 16.50
N THR A 267 2.34 12.08 15.32
CA THR A 267 2.61 13.45 14.86
C THR A 267 1.72 14.46 15.59
N CYS A 268 0.49 14.07 15.94
CA CYS A 268 -0.49 14.87 16.66
C CYS A 268 -0.62 14.45 18.13
N GLU A 269 0.45 13.87 18.70
CA GLU A 269 0.43 13.32 20.06
C GLU A 269 0.05 14.38 21.09
N GLU A 270 0.67 15.56 21.01
CA GLU A 270 0.50 16.65 21.97
C GLU A 270 -0.96 17.10 22.05
N GLU A 271 -1.68 17.06 20.92
CA GLU A 271 -3.08 17.46 20.80
C GLU A 271 -4.06 16.35 21.19
N LEU A 272 -3.66 15.07 21.06
CA LEU A 272 -4.53 13.91 21.29
C LEU A 272 -4.37 13.30 22.68
N VAL A 273 -3.25 13.51 23.37
CA VAL A 273 -2.97 12.88 24.67
C VAL A 273 -4.03 13.20 25.72
N GLN A 274 -4.40 14.48 25.85
CA GLN A 274 -5.37 14.91 26.88
C GLN A 274 -6.78 14.32 26.68
N PRO A 275 -7.42 14.40 25.49
CA PRO A 275 -8.73 13.78 25.30
C PRO A 275 -8.69 12.26 25.48
N LEU A 276 -7.61 11.59 25.04
CA LEU A 276 -7.44 10.15 25.24
C LEU A 276 -7.34 9.77 26.72
N VAL A 277 -6.58 10.51 27.53
CA VAL A 277 -6.51 10.29 28.99
C VAL A 277 -7.89 10.36 29.63
N ASN A 278 -8.70 11.35 29.23
CA ASN A 278 -10.03 11.55 29.79
C ASN A 278 -10.97 10.40 29.42
N ILE A 279 -10.94 9.95 28.16
CA ILE A 279 -11.74 8.81 27.70
C ILE A 279 -11.31 7.52 28.39
N ILE A 280 -10.01 7.26 28.51
CA ILE A 280 -9.47 6.06 29.17
C ILE A 280 -9.89 6.05 30.64
N ASN A 281 -9.73 7.16 31.36
CA ASN A 281 -10.11 7.25 32.76
C ASN A 281 -11.62 7.05 32.96
N LYS A 282 -12.46 7.68 32.14
CA LYS A 282 -13.91 7.44 32.16
C LYS A 282 -14.26 5.98 31.88
N SER A 283 -13.58 5.36 30.92
CA SER A 283 -13.79 3.94 30.57
C SER A 283 -13.44 3.02 31.76
N LEU A 284 -12.32 3.27 32.44
CA LEU A 284 -11.89 2.52 33.62
C LEU A 284 -12.81 2.74 34.82
N GLU A 285 -13.24 3.97 35.07
CA GLU A 285 -14.13 4.32 36.19
C GLU A 285 -15.52 3.70 36.03
N GLN A 286 -16.07 3.72 34.81
CA GLN A 286 -17.42 3.23 34.53
C GLN A 286 -17.46 1.73 34.22
N GLY A 287 -16.30 1.10 33.96
CA GLY A 287 -16.23 -0.26 33.45
C GLY A 287 -16.83 -0.41 32.04
N ILE A 288 -16.91 0.68 31.27
CA ILE A 288 -17.50 0.71 29.93
C ILE A 288 -16.40 0.93 28.90
N PHE A 289 -16.19 -0.06 28.03
CA PHE A 289 -15.32 0.10 26.86
C PHE A 289 -16.14 0.57 25.65
N PRO A 290 -15.76 1.68 24.98
CA PRO A 290 -16.50 2.21 23.83
C PRO A 290 -16.72 1.19 22.72
N SER A 291 -17.91 1.16 22.15
CA SER A 291 -18.35 0.12 21.21
C SER A 291 -17.63 0.21 19.87
N LYS A 292 -17.35 1.44 19.40
CA LYS A 292 -16.53 1.68 18.20
C LYS A 292 -15.10 1.16 18.30
N LEU A 293 -14.56 0.99 19.51
CA LEU A 293 -13.23 0.39 19.73
C LEU A 293 -13.25 -1.15 19.75
N LYS A 294 -14.43 -1.79 19.73
CA LYS A 294 -14.61 -3.25 19.70
C LYS A 294 -14.67 -3.83 18.28
N LEU A 295 -14.55 -2.98 17.26
CA LEU A 295 -14.71 -3.36 15.86
C LEU A 295 -13.45 -4.00 15.24
N ALA A 296 -12.45 -4.35 16.06
CA ALA A 296 -11.16 -4.88 15.66
C ALA A 296 -10.91 -6.29 16.20
#